data_AF-A0A3D5J1P5-F1
#
_entry.id   AF-A0A3D5J1P5-F1
#
_cell.length_a   1.000
_cell.length_b   1.000
_cell.length_c   1.000
_cell.angle_alpha   90.00
_cell.angle_beta   90.00
_cell.angle_gamma   90.00
#
_symmetry.space_group_name_H-M   'P 1'
#
loop_
_entity.id
_entity.type
_entity.pdbx_description
1 polymer ?
#
loop_
_entity_poly.entity_id
_entity_poly.type
_entity_poly.pdbx_seq_one_letter_code
_entity_poly.pdbx_strand_id
1 'polypeptide(L)' 'FIEFEAQKTNNDYISEITNEQLNRLFRKGTRVYNFIWYGDFQVSKEDFLLAEKGFSELNSTIKNTKNE' A
#
# COMPACT_ATOMS: atom_id res chain seq x y z
N PHE A 1 -12.87 -7.93 5.47
CA PHE A 1 -11.99 -8.06 6.66
C PHE A 1 -10.72 -8.74 6.22
N ILE A 2 -9.58 -8.43 6.84
CA ILE A 2 -8.32 -9.16 6.65
C ILE A 2 -7.99 -9.91 7.95
N GLU A 3 -7.19 -10.97 7.86
CA GLU A 3 -6.67 -11.66 9.03
C GLU A 3 -5.15 -11.51 9.06
N PHE A 4 -4.64 -10.80 10.07
CA PHE A 4 -3.21 -10.54 10.19
C PHE A 4 -2.46 -11.80 10.62
N GLU A 5 -1.42 -12.15 9.85
CA GLU A 5 -0.52 -13.26 10.18
C GLU A 5 0.91 -12.88 9.78
N ALA A 6 1.90 -13.21 10.62
CA ALA A 6 3.28 -12.73 10.46
C ALA A 6 3.96 -13.24 9.17
N GLN A 7 3.53 -14.39 8.65
CA GLN A 7 4.05 -15.01 7.44
C GLN A 7 3.35 -14.55 6.16
N LYS A 8 2.22 -13.82 6.26
CA LYS A 8 1.49 -13.32 5.10
C LYS A 8 2.27 -12.20 4.42
N THR A 9 2.32 -12.28 3.10
CA THR A 9 2.91 -11.28 2.23
C THR A 9 1.91 -10.19 1.89
N ASN A 10 2.39 -9.10 1.29
CA ASN A 10 1.51 -8.08 0.73
C ASN A 10 0.52 -8.66 -0.31
N ASN A 11 0.89 -9.71 -1.05
CA ASN A 11 0.01 -10.36 -2.02
C ASN A 11 -1.13 -11.14 -1.37
N ASP A 12 -0.88 -11.72 -0.20
CA ASP A 12 -1.92 -12.41 0.58
C ASP A 12 -2.96 -11.40 1.05
N TYR A 13 -2.52 -10.28 1.65
CA TYR A 13 -3.42 -9.20 2.06
C TYR A 13 -4.17 -8.57 0.89
N ILE A 14 -3.53 -8.43 -0.27
CA ILE A 14 -4.19 -7.99 -1.51
C ILE A 14 -5.34 -8.93 -1.90
N SER A 15 -5.24 -10.24 -1.63
CA SER A 15 -6.28 -11.21 -1.96
C SER A 15 -7.43 -11.22 -0.96
N GLU A 16 -7.18 -10.78 0.29
CA GLU A 16 -8.17 -10.71 1.36
C GLU A 16 -8.99 -9.40 1.38
N ILE A 17 -8.42 -8.30 0.87
CA ILE A 17 -9.12 -7.01 0.87
C ILE A 17 -10.28 -7.05 -0.13
N THR A 18 -11.51 -7.05 0.38
CA THR A 18 -12.74 -7.06 -0.43
C THR A 18 -13.17 -5.67 -0.91
N ASN A 19 -12.81 -4.60 -0.19
CA ASN A 19 -13.12 -3.23 -0.62
C ASN A 19 -12.26 -2.86 -1.84
N GLU A 20 -12.89 -2.65 -3.00
CA GLU A 20 -12.19 -2.44 -4.27
C GLU A 20 -11.29 -1.20 -4.29
N GLN A 21 -11.72 -0.09 -3.68
CA GLN A 21 -10.93 1.14 -3.63
C GLN A 21 -9.68 0.94 -2.77
N LEU A 22 -9.85 0.37 -1.57
CA LEU A 22 -8.74 0.06 -0.67
C LEU A 22 -7.79 -0.95 -1.33
N ASN A 23 -8.33 -1.99 -1.98
CA ASN A 23 -7.54 -3.00 -2.68
C ASN A 23 -6.66 -2.37 -3.76
N ARG A 24 -7.26 -1.51 -4.61
CA ARG A 24 -6.54 -0.81 -5.68
C ARG A 24 -5.42 0.08 -5.13
N LEU A 25 -5.69 0.86 -4.08
CA LEU A 25 -4.69 1.73 -3.46
C LEU A 25 -3.58 0.93 -2.77
N PHE A 26 -3.94 -0.16 -2.08
CA PHE A 26 -2.98 -1.02 -1.42
C PHE A 26 -2.06 -1.72 -2.43
N ARG A 27 -2.60 -2.29 -3.52
CA ARG A 27 -1.81 -2.83 -4.64
C ARG A 27 -0.80 -1.81 -5.20
N LYS A 28 -1.24 -0.56 -5.39
CA LYS A 28 -0.36 0.52 -5.88
C LYS A 28 0.76 0.82 -4.88
N GLY A 29 0.42 0.94 -3.59
CA GLY A 29 1.40 1.15 -2.52
C GLY A 29 2.42 0.02 -2.41
N THR A 30 1.97 -1.24 -2.44
CA THR A 30 2.84 -2.42 -2.45
C THR A 30 3.78 -2.42 -3.65
N ARG A 31 3.31 -2.05 -4.84
CA ARG A 31 4.16 -1.98 -6.03
C ARG A 31 5.26 -0.94 -5.88
N VAL A 32 4.93 0.26 -5.37
CA VAL A 32 5.92 1.31 -5.10
C VAL A 32 6.92 0.86 -4.04
N TYR A 33 6.45 0.28 -2.94
CA TYR A 33 7.30 -0.27 -1.89
C TYR A 33 8.27 -1.33 -2.44
N ASN A 34 7.77 -2.33 -3.16
CA ASN A 34 8.61 -3.37 -3.74
C ASN A 34 9.61 -2.80 -4.76
N PHE A 35 9.18 -1.84 -5.58
CA PHE A 35 10.05 -1.21 -6.57
C PHE A 35 11.19 -0.46 -5.91
N ILE A 36 10.93 0.29 -4.83
CA ILE A 36 11.96 1.00 -4.06
C ILE A 36 12.84 0.03 -3.27
N TRP A 37 12.25 -0.96 -2.61
CA TRP A 37 12.96 -1.86 -1.70
C TRP A 37 13.89 -2.85 -2.41
N TYR A 38 13.42 -3.40 -3.54
CA TYR A 38 14.19 -4.35 -4.35
C TYR A 38 14.84 -3.69 -5.56
N GLY A 39 14.67 -2.38 -5.71
CA GLY A 39 15.29 -1.59 -6.76
C GLY A 39 16.73 -1.26 -6.42
N ASP A 40 17.63 -1.44 -7.37
CA ASP A 40 19.02 -0.97 -7.27
C ASP A 40 19.16 0.42 -7.88
N PHE A 41 18.32 1.36 -7.44
CA PHE A 41 18.32 2.75 -7.92
C PHE A 41 18.18 3.74 -6.77
N GLN A 42 18.69 4.96 -6.98
CA GLN A 42 18.53 6.03 -6.01
C GLN A 42 17.14 6.64 -6.08
N VAL A 43 16.53 6.85 -4.92
CA VAL A 43 15.25 7.54 -4.78
C VAL A 43 15.52 9.04 -4.65
N SER A 44 15.05 9.83 -5.60
CA SER A 44 15.14 11.30 -5.53
C SER A 44 14.13 11.87 -4.54
N LYS A 45 14.26 13.17 -4.23
CA LYS A 45 13.27 13.87 -3.41
C LYS A 45 11.89 13.89 -4.09
N GLU A 46 11.86 14.04 -5.40
CA GLU A 46 10.65 14.05 -6.21
C GLU A 46 9.96 12.68 -6.17
N ASP A 47 10.73 11.59 -6.29
CA ASP A 47 10.23 10.22 -6.15
C ASP A 47 9.62 9.99 -4.76
N PHE A 48 10.30 10.48 -3.72
CA PHE A 48 9.82 10.41 -2.35
C PHE A 48 8.48 11.14 -2.19
N LEU A 49 8.36 12.38 -2.68
CA LEU A 49 7.12 13.16 -2.57
C LEU A 49 5.95 12.49 -3.31
N LEU A 50 6.23 11.86 -4.45
CA LEU A 50 5.22 11.08 -5.18
C LEU A 50 4.77 9.85 -4.39
N ALA A 51 5.71 9.11 -3.78
CA ALA A 51 5.42 7.96 -2.94
C ALA A 51 4.62 8.37 -1.69
N GLU A 52 5.08 9.41 -0.98
CA GLU A 52 4.45 9.95 0.23
C GLU A 52 2.98 10.33 -0.02
N LYS A 53 2.71 11.04 -1.13
CA LYS A 53 1.34 11.39 -1.53
C LYS A 53 0.46 10.14 -1.68
N GLY A 54 0.97 9.11 -2.36
CA GLY A 54 0.25 7.85 -2.55
C GLY A 54 -0.04 7.10 -1.24
N PHE A 55 0.95 7.04 -0.34
CA PHE A 55 0.77 6.43 0.99
C PHE A 55 -0.18 7.24 1.87
N SER A 56 -0.17 8.57 1.76
CA SER A 56 -1.08 9.45 2.50
C SER A 56 -2.54 9.25 2.09
N GLU A 57 -2.80 9.06 0.78
CA GLU A 57 -4.13 8.71 0.27
C GLU A 57 -4.58 7.35 0.80
N LEU A 58 -3.74 6.32 0.70
CA LEU A 58 -4.01 4.99 1.23
C LEU A 58 -4.35 5.02 2.73
N ASN A 59 -3.54 5.70 3.54
CA ASN A 59 -3.75 5.84 4.98
C ASN A 59 -5.06 6.54 5.31
N SER A 60 -5.45 7.54 4.50
CA SER A 60 -6.71 8.25 4.68
C SER A 60 -7.91 7.35 4.35
N THR A 61 -7.83 6.57 3.27
CA THR A 61 -8.85 5.56 2.94
C THR A 61 -9.01 4.54 4.06
N ILE A 62 -7.90 3.99 4.60
CA ILE A 62 -7.95 3.03 5.71
C ILE A 62 -8.65 3.62 6.95
N LYS A 63 -8.36 4.87 7.30
CA LYS A 63 -9.00 5.56 8.44
C LYS A 63 -10.50 5.71 8.22
N ASN A 64 -10.92 6.06 7.01
CA ASN A 64 -12.33 6.25 6.69
C ASN A 64 -13.10 4.91 6.72
N THR A 65 -12.49 3.82 6.25
CA THR A 65 -13.11 2.47 6.32
C THR A 65 -13.24 1.93 7.75
N LYS A 66 -12.55 2.51 8.75
CA LYS A 66 -12.71 2.15 10.17
C LYS A 66 -13.88 2.88 10.86
N ASN A 67 -14.41 3.92 10.23
CA ASN A 67 -15.50 4.74 10.76
C ASN A 67 -16.89 4.33 10.22
N GLU A 68 -16.95 3.22 9.47
CA GLU A 68 -18.16 2.53 9.00
C GLU A 68 -18.31 1.20 9.75
#